data_AF-D4L3Z5-F1
#
_entry.id   AF-D4L3Z5-F1
#
_cell.length_a   1.000
_cell.length_b   1.000
_cell.length_c   1.000
_cell.angle_alpha   90.00
_cell.angle_beta   90.00
_cell.angle_gamma   90.00
#
_symmetry.space_group_name_H-M   'P 1'
#
loop_
_entity.id
_entity.type
_entity.pdbx_description
1 polymer ?
#
loop_
_entity_poly.entity_id
_entity_poly.type
_entity_poly.pdbx_seq_one_letter_code
_entity_poly.pdbx_strand_id
1 'polypeptide(L)' 'MRTIFAEYNPQRNSIDVYTSAGYMLRIDCWEAEKDL' A
#
# COMPACT_ATOMS: atom_id res chain seq x y z
N MET A 1 14.07 10.54 10.52
CA MET A 1 13.26 9.35 10.15
C MET A 1 11.85 9.84 9.88
N ARG A 2 11.23 9.47 8.74
CA ARG A 2 9.82 9.82 8.46
C ARG A 2 9.01 8.54 8.60
N THR A 3 7.98 8.57 9.44
CA THR A 3 7.08 7.42 9.68
C THR A 3 5.97 7.44 8.65
N ILE A 4 5.71 6.30 8.03
CA ILE A 4 4.54 6.05 7.17
C ILE A 4 3.70 4.96 7.82
N PHE A 5 2.38 5.03 7.64
CA PHE A 5 1.47 3.97 8.06
C PHE A 5 1.07 3.17 6.84
N ALA A 6 1.10 1.85 6.94
CA ALA A 6 0.69 0.96 5.86
C ALA A 6 -0.24 -0.12 6.41
N GLU A 7 -1.31 -0.41 5.69
CA GLU A 7 -2.28 -1.44 6.04
C GLU A 7 -2.52 -2.36 4.83
N TYR A 8 -2.59 -3.66 5.08
CA TYR A 8 -2.96 -4.62 4.06
C TYR A 8 -4.48 -4.73 3.97
N ASN A 9 -5.02 -4.54 2.77
CA ASN A 9 -6.42 -4.66 2.44
C ASN A 9 -6.69 -6.01 1.75
N PRO A 10 -7.20 -7.02 2.47
CA PRO A 10 -7.45 -8.34 1.90
C PRO A 10 -8.60 -8.36 0.88
N GLN A 11 -9.51 -7.38 0.89
CA GLN A 11 -10.61 -7.34 -0.08
C GLN A 11 -10.14 -6.99 -1.49
N ARG A 12 -9.03 -6.26 -1.59
CA ARG A 12 -8.47 -5.77 -2.86
C ARG A 12 -7.09 -6.33 -3.16
N ASN A 13 -6.57 -7.21 -2.30
CA ASN A 13 -5.18 -7.67 -2.32
C ASN A 13 -4.20 -6.52 -2.56
N SER A 14 -4.26 -5.50 -1.69
CA SER A 14 -3.49 -4.27 -1.86
C SER A 14 -2.91 -3.79 -0.54
N ILE A 15 -1.82 -3.03 -0.59
CA ILE A 15 -1.28 -2.30 0.58
C ILE A 15 -1.62 -0.82 0.43
N ASP A 16 -2.34 -0.28 1.41
CA ASP A 16 -2.70 1.13 1.49
C ASP A 16 -1.68 1.86 2.37
N VAL A 17 -0.98 2.83 1.80
CA VAL A 17 0.08 3.60 2.46
C VAL A 17 -0.40 5.03 2.69
N TYR A 18 -0.38 5.45 3.95
CA TYR A 18 -0.78 6.76 4.40
C TYR A 18 0.46 7.57 4.79
N THR A 19 0.63 8.71 4.11
CA THR A 19 1.68 9.68 4.45
C THR A 19 1.16 10.69 5.46
N SER A 20 2.06 11.31 6.24
CA SER A 20 1.69 12.37 7.19
C SER A 20 1.05 13.61 6.53
N ALA A 21 1.17 13.74 5.20
CA ALA A 21 0.54 14.80 4.42
C ALA A 21 -0.88 14.45 3.94
N GLY A 22 -1.41 13.28 4.29
CA GLY A 22 -2.76 12.85 3.93
C GLY A 22 -2.89 12.23 2.52
N TYR A 23 -1.78 12.08 1.79
CA TYR A 23 -1.79 11.30 0.54
C TYR A 23 -1.89 9.81 0.85
N MET A 24 -2.80 9.13 0.15
CA MET A 24 -2.94 7.67 0.15
C MET A 24 -2.37 7.11 -1.15
N LEU A 25 -1.31 6.32 -1.04
CA LEU A 25 -0.80 5.48 -2.13
C LEU A 25 -1.39 4.09 -1.95
N ARG A 26 -1.76 3.43 -3.05
CA ARG A 26 -2.22 2.04 -3.04
C ARG A 26 -1.29 1.20 -3.91
N ILE A 27 -0.72 0.16 -3.33
CA ILE A 27 0.10 -0.83 -4.02
C ILE A 27 -0.81 -2.01 -4.31
N ASP A 28 -1.02 -2.31 -5.60
CA ASP A 28 -1.75 -3.51 -6.02
C ASP A 28 -0.79 -4.72 -5.92
N CYS A 29 -1.10 -5.67 -5.04
CA CYS A 29 -0.22 -6.82 -4.83
C CYS A 29 -0.30 -7.82 -6.00
N TRP A 30 -1.43 -7.91 -6.71
CA TRP A 30 -1.51 -8.79 -7.87
C TRP A 30 -0.58 -8.33 -8.99
N GLU A 31 -0.51 -7.02 -9.23
CA GLU A 31 0.42 -6.49 -10.21
C GLU A 31 1.87 -6.52 -9.71
N ALA A 32 2.10 -6.34 -8.40
CA ALA A 32 3.45 -6.41 -7.83
C ALA A 32 4.06 -7.82 -7.85
N GLU A 33 3.22 -8.86 -7.72
CA GLU A 33 3.63 -10.27 -7.67
C GLU A 33 3.60 -10.95 -9.04
N LYS A 34 3.22 -10.24 -10.10
CA LYS A 34 2.96 -10.83 -11.44
C LYS A 34 4.16 -11.52 -12.07
N ASP A 35 5.36 -11.05 -11.74
CA ASP A 35 6.64 -11.54 -12.27
C ASP A 35 7.51 -12.24 -11.20
N LEU A 36 6.90 -12.62 -10.06
CA LEU A 36 7.55 -13.35 -8.96
C LEU A 36 7.26 -14.85 -9.03
#